data_AF-Q07P29-F1
#
_entry.id   AF-Q07P29-F1
#
_cell.length_a   1.000
_cell.length_b   1.000
_cell.length_c   1.000
_cell.angle_alpha   90.00
_cell.angle_beta   90.00
_cell.angle_gamma   90.00
#
_symmetry.space_group_name_H-M   'P 1'
#
loop_
_entity.id
_entity.type
_entity.pdbx_description
1 polymer ?
#
loop_
_entity_poly.entity_id
_entity_poly.type
_entity_poly.pdbx_seq_one_letter_code
_entity_poly.pdbx_strand_id
1 'polypeptide(L)' 'MAVLADFRLIREIVASGGHKHVVGGLEQTKYKSLVELGWLKIQSSSDLKHAHYQVTERGKAAAARS' A
#
# COMPACT_ATOMS: atom_id res chain seq x y z
N MET A 1 14.09 -4.97 -0.81
CA MET A 1 13.56 -6.35 -0.82
C MET A 1 12.25 -6.33 -0.04
N ALA A 2 11.22 -7.04 -0.51
CA ALA A 2 9.95 -7.15 0.21
C ALA A 2 10.06 -8.22 1.32
N VAL A 3 9.56 -7.93 2.51
CA VAL A 3 9.48 -8.86 3.64
C VAL A 3 8.08 -9.48 3.74
N LEU A 4 7.93 -10.58 4.48
CA LEU A 4 6.63 -11.27 4.66
C LEU A 4 5.51 -10.33 5.15
N ALA A 5 5.85 -9.31 5.93
CA ALA A 5 4.87 -8.30 6.37
C ALA A 5 4.30 -7.48 5.21
N ASP A 6 5.08 -7.16 4.18
CA ASP A 6 4.63 -6.40 3.00
C ASP A 6 3.60 -7.21 2.19
N PHE A 7 3.83 -8.52 2.05
CA PHE A 7 2.91 -9.43 1.36
C PHE A 7 1.57 -9.57 2.09
N ARG A 8 1.59 -9.60 3.42
CA ARG A 8 0.35 -9.59 4.23
C ARG A 8 -0.38 -8.27 4.04
N LEU A 9 0.33 -7.15 4.14
CA LEU A 9 -0.25 -5.81 4.00
C LEU A 9 -0.92 -5.62 2.62
N ILE A 10 -0.23 -5.99 1.53
CA ILE A 10 -0.80 -5.83 0.18
C ILE A 10 -2.03 -6.73 -0.03
N ARG A 11 -2.06 -7.94 0.55
CA ARG A 11 -3.24 -8.81 0.51
C ARG A 11 -4.42 -8.19 1.23
N GLU A 12 -4.22 -7.62 2.41
CA GLU A 12 -5.29 -6.94 3.15
C GLU A 12 -5.86 -5.75 2.36
N ILE A 13 -5.01 -4.96 1.71
CA ILE A 13 -5.45 -3.83 0.90
C ILE A 13 -6.20 -4.31 -0.33
N VAL A 14 -5.72 -5.35 -1.02
CA VAL A 14 -6.41 -5.96 -2.17
C VAL A 14 -7.76 -6.54 -1.76
N ALA A 15 -7.82 -7.27 -0.65
CA ALA A 15 -9.07 -7.83 -0.11
C ALA A 15 -10.08 -6.76 0.30
N SER A 16 -9.60 -5.57 0.72
CA SER A 16 -10.44 -4.42 1.07
C SER A 16 -10.91 -3.61 -0.14
N GLY A 17 -10.66 -4.07 -1.38
CA GLY A 17 -11.07 -3.39 -2.62
C GLY A 17 -9.95 -2.67 -3.37
N GLY A 18 -8.70 -2.79 -2.92
CA GLY A 18 -7.53 -2.25 -3.62
C GLY A 18 -7.26 -0.77 -3.33
N HIS A 19 -7.91 -0.20 -2.31
CA HIS A 19 -7.70 1.18 -1.86
C HIS A 19 -7.47 1.20 -0.36
N LYS A 20 -6.59 2.09 0.11
CA LYS A 20 -6.35 2.32 1.54
C LYS A 20 -6.25 3.80 1.82
N HIS A 21 -7.07 4.28 2.75
CA HIS A 21 -6.92 5.61 3.34
C HIS A 21 -6.15 5.49 4.65
N VAL A 22 -5.12 6.30 4.81
CA VAL A 22 -4.29 6.33 6.00
C VAL A 22 -4.29 7.74 6.57
N VAL A 23 -4.54 7.82 7.87
CA VAL A 23 -4.54 9.07 8.64
C VAL A 23 -3.40 9.02 9.65
N GLY A 24 -2.47 9.96 9.57
CA GLY A 24 -1.29 10.08 10.43
C GLY A 24 0.01 9.59 9.75
N GLY A 25 1.09 10.38 9.90
CA GLY A 25 2.37 10.12 9.23
C GLY A 25 3.11 8.85 9.68
N LEU A 26 2.85 8.36 10.91
CA LEU A 26 3.54 7.18 11.43
C LEU A 26 3.11 5.89 10.69
N GLU A 27 1.82 5.77 10.40
CA GLU A 27 1.25 4.66 9.63
C GLU A 27 1.68 4.70 8.16
N GLN A 28 1.88 5.89 7.58
CA GLN A 28 2.33 6.06 6.18
C GLN A 28 3.70 5.42 5.93
N THR A 29 4.57 5.36 6.94
CA THR A 29 5.90 4.72 6.84
C THR A 29 5.80 3.25 6.45
N LYS A 30 4.76 2.54 6.92
CA LYS A 30 4.54 1.12 6.58
C LYS A 30 4.18 0.94 5.11
N TYR A 31 3.41 1.86 4.54
CA TYR A 31 3.00 1.83 3.14
C TYR A 31 4.09 2.39 2.20
N LYS A 32 5.08 3.11 2.73
CA LYS A 32 6.18 3.67 1.95
C LYS A 32 6.97 2.58 1.23
N SER A 33 7.32 1.49 1.90
CA SER A 33 8.03 0.36 1.29
C SER A 33 7.23 -0.28 0.16
N LEU A 34 5.91 -0.40 0.31
CA LEU A 34 5.01 -0.89 -0.74
C LEU A 34 4.92 0.05 -1.96
N VAL A 35 5.02 1.36 -1.73
CA VAL A 35 5.11 2.36 -2.81
C VAL A 35 6.47 2.26 -3.52
N GLU A 36 7.57 2.12 -2.77
CA GLU A 36 8.91 1.95 -3.35
C GLU A 36 9.04 0.66 -4.17
N LEU A 37 8.36 -0.41 -3.76
CA LEU A 37 8.25 -1.67 -4.52
C LEU A 37 7.33 -1.55 -5.76
N GLY A 38 6.62 -0.43 -5.90
CA GLY A 38 5.66 -0.18 -6.97
C GLY A 38 4.37 -0.99 -6.83
N TRP A 39 4.05 -1.50 -5.64
CA TRP A 39 2.81 -2.25 -5.36
C TRP A 39 1.65 -1.33 -4.99
N LEU A 40 1.96 -0.17 -4.40
CA LEU A 40 1.00 0.89 -4.12
C LEU A 40 1.37 2.17 -4.86
N LYS A 41 0.35 2.94 -5.22
CA LYS A 41 0.46 4.29 -5.78
C LYS A 41 -0.25 5.26 -4.85
N ILE A 42 0.42 6.36 -4.52
CA ILE A 42 -0.21 7.47 -3.79
C ILE A 42 -1.08 8.25 -4.78
N GLN A 43 -2.39 8.26 -4.58
CA GLN A 43 -3.32 8.99 -5.44
C GLN A 43 -3.46 10.45 -5.03
N SER A 44 -3.52 10.73 -3.73
CA SER A 44 -3.65 12.09 -3.22
C SER A 44 -3.11 12.15 -1.80
N SER A 45 -2.31 13.18 -1.53
CA SER A 45 -1.85 13.55 -0.20
C SER A 45 -2.26 14.99 0.03
N SER A 46 -3.57 15.22 0.20
CA SER A 46 -4.13 16.58 0.33
C SER A 46 -3.68 17.27 1.62
N ASP A 47 -3.32 16.48 2.62
CA ASP A 47 -2.76 16.94 3.89
C ASP A 47 -1.58 16.04 4.27
N LEU A 48 -0.57 16.60 4.95
CA LEU A 48 0.55 15.84 5.54
C LEU A 48 0.09 14.68 6.45
N LYS A 49 -1.20 14.67 6.82
CA LYS A 49 -1.85 13.66 7.65
C LYS A 49 -2.68 12.65 6.86
N HIS A 50 -3.13 12.95 5.64
CA HIS A 50 -4.04 12.07 4.88
C HIS A 50 -3.37 11.58 3.61
N ALA A 51 -3.15 10.27 3.51
CA ALA A 51 -2.62 9.63 2.32
C ALA A 51 -3.60 8.60 1.78
N HIS A 52 -3.89 8.68 0.48
CA HIS A 52 -4.70 7.71 -0.25
C HIS A 52 -3.80 6.82 -1.10
N TYR A 53 -3.80 5.53 -0.81
CA TYR A 53 -3.05 4.52 -1.56
C TYR A 53 -4.00 3.70 -2.44
N GLN A 54 -3.56 3.40 -3.65
CA GLN A 54 -4.23 2.49 -4.57
C GLN A 54 -3.27 1.38 -4.97
N VAL A 55 -3.76 0.15 -5.02
CA VAL A 55 -2.98 -0.99 -5.48
C VAL A 55 -2.76 -0.92 -6.98
N THR A 56 -1.51 -1.13 -7.40
CA THR A 56 -1.12 -1.23 -8.81
C THR A 56 -1.30 -2.66 -9.32
N GLU A 57 -1.20 -2.87 -10.63
CA GLU A 57 -1.18 -4.23 -11.20
C GLU A 57 -0.05 -5.09 -10.61
N ARG A 58 1.10 -4.47 -10.33
CA ARG A 58 2.23 -5.14 -9.68
C ARG A 58 1.91 -5.58 -8.25
N GLY A 59 1.17 -4.75 -7.51
CA GLY A 59 0.69 -5.09 -6.18
C GLY A 59 -0.37 -6.19 -6.18
N LYS A 60 -1.27 -6.22 -7.18
CA LYS A 60 -2.21 -7.33 -7.36
C LYS A 60 -1.48 -8.65 -7.66
N ALA A 61 -0.47 -8.60 -8.54
CA ALA A 61 0.35 -9.77 -8.85
C ALA A 61 1.14 -10.24 -7.62
N ALA A 62 1.68 -9.33 -6.81
CA ALA A 62 2.36 -9.66 -5.57
C ALA A 62 1.40 -10.30 -4.54
N ALA A 63 0.19 -9.78 -4.41
CA ALA A 63 -0.85 -10.35 -3.54
C ALA A 63 -1.29 -11.76 -3.98
N ALA A 64 -1.25 -12.06 -5.28
CA ALA A 64 -1.60 -13.37 -5.84
C ALA A 64 -0.47 -14.40 -5.78
N ARG A 65 0.79 -13.97 -5.59
CA ARG A 65 1.99 -14.81 -5.73
C ARG A 65 2.41 -15.54 -4.43
N SER A 66 1.70 -15.36 -3.30
CA SER A 66 2.06 -15.97 -2.02
C SER A 66 0.87 -16.42 -1.17
#